data_AF-A0A842Y0R4-F1
#
_entry.id   AF-A0A842Y0R4-F1
#
_cell.length_a   1.000
_cell.length_b   1.000
_cell.length_c   1.000
_cell.angle_alpha   90.00
_cell.angle_beta   90.00
_cell.angle_gamma   90.00
#
_symmetry.space_group_name_H-M   'P 1'
#
loop_
_entity.id
_entity.type
_entity.pdbx_description
1 polymer ?
#
loop_
_entity_poly.entity_id
_entity_poly.type
_entity_poly.pdbx_seq_one_letter_code
_entity_poly.pdbx_strand_id
1 'polypeptide(L)'
;MQIRTWFGVFELTGDRIDSVELVPKDTDLITGLLLEEPLLMRGKVACTDLRDLAVEYGFVDSGDEYDRLLHELNIELVKKQMALAVTPDRQVIAAVEALDDINETTNILSERLKEWYMLNHGETRLRGVELANHILNTEYACGGQESISSFASSLIGLYETRSSIEKSLKDNMEALAPNLTNIAGYILGARLLSIAGSLEKLASMPSSTVQVLGANNALFKHLKGKAPSPKHGVIFRHPFINSAPKKLRGKIARAVASKISIAVRYDCYSGQLRKEFEGELEAKVTGIRKKNFPKPGKSRY
;
A
#
# COMPACT_ATOMS: atom_id res chain seq x y z
N MET A 1 -24.34 -34.84 13.22
CA MET A 1 -23.32 -33.80 12.97
C MET A 1 -23.14 -33.69 11.47
N GLN A 2 -23.17 -32.48 10.91
CA GLN A 2 -22.97 -32.28 9.48
C GLN A 2 -21.51 -31.88 9.24
N ILE A 3 -20.82 -32.58 8.34
CA ILE A 3 -19.46 -32.23 7.90
C ILE A 3 -19.52 -31.88 6.41
N ARG A 4 -19.09 -30.66 6.08
CA ARG A 4 -19.03 -30.16 4.70
C ARG A 4 -17.61 -30.31 4.17
N THR A 5 -17.48 -31.01 3.06
CA THR A 5 -16.22 -31.20 2.33
C THR A 5 -16.31 -30.49 0.99
N TRP A 6 -15.20 -30.39 0.28
CA TRP A 6 -15.18 -29.76 -1.05
C TRP A 6 -15.93 -30.56 -2.13
N PHE A 7 -16.30 -31.82 -1.88
CA PHE A 7 -16.99 -32.67 -2.85
C PHE A 7 -18.37 -33.17 -2.38
N GLY A 8 -18.75 -32.91 -1.12
CA GLY A 8 -20.02 -33.37 -0.59
C GLY A 8 -20.28 -32.93 0.84
N VAL A 9 -21.53 -33.12 1.27
CA VAL A 9 -21.99 -32.90 2.63
C VAL A 9 -22.34 -34.25 3.24
N PHE A 10 -21.76 -34.53 4.39
CA PHE A 10 -21.90 -35.79 5.12
C PHE A 10 -22.68 -35.56 6.41
N GLU A 11 -23.80 -36.25 6.57
CA GLU A 11 -24.52 -36.28 7.85
C GLU A 11 -24.12 -37.51 8.66
N LEU A 12 -23.75 -37.28 9.92
CA LEU A 12 -23.19 -38.29 10.80
C LEU A 12 -24.01 -38.47 12.08
N THR A 13 -24.25 -39.72 12.47
CA THR A 13 -24.69 -40.10 13.83
C THR A 13 -23.63 -40.97 14.49
N GLY A 14 -22.82 -40.36 15.36
CA GLY A 14 -21.62 -41.00 15.93
C GLY A 14 -20.53 -41.16 14.87
N ASP A 15 -20.00 -42.38 14.71
CA ASP A 15 -18.98 -42.74 13.71
C ASP A 15 -19.58 -43.34 12.43
N ARG A 16 -20.88 -43.15 12.19
CA ARG A 16 -21.57 -43.64 10.99
C ARG A 16 -22.09 -42.50 10.13
N ILE A 17 -21.94 -42.65 8.83
CA ILE A 17 -22.47 -41.75 7.80
C ILE A 17 -23.90 -42.19 7.49
N ASP A 18 -24.88 -41.32 7.74
CA ASP A 18 -26.31 -41.59 7.55
C ASP A 18 -26.80 -41.16 6.16
N SER A 19 -26.28 -40.03 5.66
CA SER A 19 -26.62 -39.49 4.34
C SER A 19 -25.42 -38.76 3.74
N VAL A 20 -25.33 -38.79 2.41
CA VAL A 20 -24.29 -38.11 1.62
C VAL A 20 -24.96 -37.37 0.48
N GLU A 21 -24.73 -36.06 0.42
CA GLU A 21 -25.12 -35.21 -0.70
C GLU A 21 -23.85 -34.78 -1.44
N LEU A 22 -23.61 -35.32 -2.63
CA LEU A 22 -22.46 -34.96 -3.44
C LEU A 22 -22.70 -33.65 -4.18
N VAL A 23 -21.67 -32.81 -4.21
CA VAL A 23 -21.66 -31.58 -5.01
C VAL A 23 -21.44 -31.98 -6.47
N PRO A 24 -22.05 -31.28 -7.46
CA PRO A 24 -21.73 -31.49 -8.86
C PRO A 24 -20.22 -31.36 -9.10
N LYS A 25 -19.69 -32.20 -10.00
CA LYS A 25 -18.26 -32.22 -10.38
C LYS A 25 -17.92 -31.04 -11.30
N ASP A 26 -18.17 -29.84 -10.80
CA ASP A 26 -17.94 -28.56 -11.45
C ASP A 26 -16.95 -27.76 -10.59
N THR A 27 -15.75 -27.55 -11.13
CA THR A 27 -14.67 -26.84 -10.45
C THR A 27 -15.05 -25.40 -10.13
N ASP A 28 -15.85 -24.74 -10.97
CA ASP A 28 -16.25 -23.35 -10.75
C ASP A 28 -17.22 -23.22 -9.58
N LEU A 29 -18.20 -24.13 -9.51
CA LEU A 29 -19.19 -24.19 -8.45
C LEU A 29 -18.53 -24.47 -7.09
N ILE A 30 -17.66 -25.48 -7.03
CA ILE A 30 -16.97 -25.84 -5.78
C ILE A 30 -16.04 -24.70 -5.34
N THR A 31 -15.32 -24.07 -6.27
CA THR A 31 -14.46 -22.93 -5.94
C THR A 31 -15.28 -21.75 -5.42
N GLY A 32 -16.49 -21.51 -5.96
CA GLY A 32 -17.43 -20.51 -5.44
C GLY A 32 -17.82 -20.80 -3.99
N LEU A 33 -18.20 -22.04 -3.68
CA LEU A 33 -18.54 -22.46 -2.31
C LEU A 33 -17.37 -22.30 -1.33
N LEU A 34 -16.15 -22.63 -1.76
CA LEU A 34 -14.93 -22.48 -0.96
C LEU A 34 -14.54 -21.03 -0.66
N LEU A 35 -15.00 -20.07 -1.46
CA LEU A 35 -14.79 -18.65 -1.19
C LEU A 35 -15.76 -18.12 -0.14
N GLU A 36 -16.96 -18.69 -0.04
CA GLU A 36 -17.99 -18.29 0.92
C GLU A 36 -17.82 -18.97 2.28
N GLU A 37 -17.44 -20.25 2.28
CA GLU A 37 -17.29 -21.05 3.50
C GLU A 37 -15.97 -21.85 3.51
N PRO A 38 -15.31 -21.97 4.67
CA PRO A 38 -14.12 -22.81 4.80
C PRO A 38 -14.52 -24.31 4.85
N LEU A 39 -14.56 -24.95 3.68
CA LEU A 39 -14.86 -26.39 3.57
C LEU A 39 -13.63 -27.25 3.90
N LEU A 40 -13.88 -28.49 4.32
CA LEU A 40 -12.83 -29.46 4.60
C LEU A 40 -12.20 -29.97 3.29
N MET A 41 -10.98 -29.52 3.00
CA MET A 41 -10.21 -29.92 1.80
C MET A 41 -9.41 -31.22 1.98
N ARG A 42 -8.97 -31.49 3.21
CA ARG A 42 -8.15 -32.64 3.61
C ARG A 42 -8.50 -33.03 5.04
N GLY A 43 -8.36 -34.31 5.37
CA GLY A 43 -8.62 -34.82 6.72
C GLY A 43 -9.44 -36.10 6.69
N LYS A 44 -10.13 -36.38 7.80
CA LYS A 44 -10.94 -37.58 7.99
C LYS A 44 -12.37 -37.25 8.39
N VAL A 45 -13.32 -38.06 7.94
CA VAL A 45 -14.74 -38.03 8.33
C VAL A 45 -15.11 -39.44 8.76
N ALA A 46 -15.68 -39.61 9.97
CA ALA A 46 -15.94 -40.93 10.55
C ALA A 46 -14.73 -41.88 10.53
N CYS A 47 -13.53 -41.37 10.87
CA CYS A 47 -12.24 -42.09 10.82
C CYS A 47 -11.75 -42.53 9.43
N THR A 48 -12.52 -42.31 8.37
CA THR A 48 -12.15 -42.59 6.97
C THR A 48 -11.52 -41.36 6.31
N ASP A 49 -10.51 -41.56 5.46
CA ASP A 49 -9.90 -40.46 4.69
C ASP A 49 -10.90 -39.93 3.65
N LEU A 50 -10.90 -38.61 3.44
CA LEU A 50 -11.70 -37.96 2.40
C LEU A 50 -11.44 -38.52 1.00
N ARG A 51 -10.19 -38.92 0.71
CA ARG A 51 -9.84 -39.55 -0.56
C ARG A 51 -10.61 -40.85 -0.76
N ASP A 52 -10.63 -41.68 0.27
CA ASP A 52 -11.29 -42.99 0.22
C ASP A 52 -12.80 -42.82 0.13
N LEU A 53 -13.37 -41.87 0.87
CA LEU A 53 -14.80 -41.52 0.79
C LEU A 53 -15.21 -40.98 -0.60
N ALA A 54 -14.34 -40.18 -1.23
CA ALA A 54 -14.62 -39.66 -2.56
C ALA A 54 -14.70 -40.77 -3.63
N VAL A 55 -13.90 -41.83 -3.47
CA VAL A 55 -13.95 -43.03 -4.32
C VAL A 55 -15.14 -43.91 -3.95
N GLU A 56 -15.38 -44.15 -2.65
CA GLU A 56 -16.46 -45.01 -2.14
C GLU A 56 -17.84 -44.53 -2.58
N TYR A 57 -18.10 -43.22 -2.49
CA TYR A 57 -19.38 -42.63 -2.87
C TYR A 57 -19.47 -42.22 -4.34
N GLY A 58 -18.43 -42.50 -5.15
CA GLY A 58 -18.47 -42.32 -6.60
C GLY A 58 -18.35 -40.87 -7.09
N PHE A 59 -17.73 -39.99 -6.31
CA PHE A 59 -17.38 -38.64 -6.79
C PHE A 59 -16.20 -38.69 -7.80
N VAL A 60 -15.28 -39.62 -7.59
CA VAL A 60 -14.12 -39.90 -8.44
C VAL A 60 -13.92 -41.40 -8.62
N ASP A 61 -13.32 -41.78 -9.75
CA ASP A 61 -13.08 -43.17 -10.12
C ASP A 61 -11.81 -43.72 -9.44
N SER A 62 -10.89 -42.85 -8.99
CA SER A 62 -9.63 -43.25 -8.37
C SER A 62 -9.05 -42.18 -7.44
N GLY A 63 -8.17 -42.60 -6.53
CA GLY A 63 -7.41 -41.68 -5.67
C GLY A 63 -6.47 -40.74 -6.45
N ASP A 64 -5.98 -41.16 -7.61
CA ASP A 64 -5.16 -40.29 -8.48
C ASP A 64 -6.01 -39.18 -9.10
N GLU A 65 -7.24 -39.50 -9.48
CA GLU A 65 -8.20 -38.51 -9.97
C GLU A 65 -8.59 -37.51 -8.88
N TYR A 66 -8.78 -37.98 -7.65
CA TYR A 66 -8.98 -37.11 -6.48
C TYR A 66 -7.86 -36.08 -6.34
N ASP A 67 -6.60 -36.54 -6.35
CA ASP A 67 -5.44 -35.66 -6.17
C ASP A 67 -5.30 -34.65 -7.32
N ARG A 68 -5.57 -35.07 -8.56
CA ARG A 68 -5.57 -34.17 -9.73
C ARG A 68 -6.64 -33.09 -9.61
N LEU A 69 -7.88 -33.46 -9.32
CA LEU A 69 -8.99 -32.51 -9.17
C LEU A 69 -8.75 -31.56 -7.99
N LEU A 70 -8.25 -32.09 -6.86
CA LEU A 70 -7.92 -31.27 -5.71
C LEU A 70 -6.79 -30.26 -6.05
N HIS A 71 -5.79 -30.67 -6.84
CA HIS A 71 -4.72 -29.77 -7.28
C HIS A 71 -5.25 -28.66 -8.19
N GLU A 72 -6.02 -29.02 -9.22
CA GLU A 72 -6.63 -28.07 -10.16
C GLU A 72 -7.52 -27.07 -9.42
N LEU A 73 -8.35 -27.56 -8.50
CA LEU A 73 -9.23 -26.74 -7.69
C LEU A 73 -8.45 -25.78 -6.78
N ASN A 74 -7.35 -26.22 -6.17
CA ASN A 74 -6.51 -25.33 -5.38
C ASN A 74 -5.87 -24.23 -6.23
N ILE A 75 -5.47 -24.54 -7.47
CA ILE A 75 -4.96 -23.52 -8.40
C ILE A 75 -6.05 -22.50 -8.73
N GLU A 76 -7.25 -22.95 -9.08
CA GLU A 76 -8.37 -22.07 -9.42
C GLU A 76 -8.83 -21.23 -8.22
N LEU A 77 -8.90 -21.82 -7.02
CA LEU A 77 -9.17 -21.10 -5.77
C LEU A 77 -8.17 -19.98 -5.55
N VAL A 78 -6.86 -20.27 -5.67
CA VAL A 78 -5.81 -19.26 -5.51
C VAL A 78 -5.95 -18.17 -6.56
N LYS A 79 -6.22 -18.51 -7.83
CA LYS A 79 -6.45 -17.52 -8.88
C LYS A 79 -7.63 -16.60 -8.56
N LYS A 80 -8.78 -17.15 -8.13
CA LYS A 80 -9.96 -16.37 -7.76
C LYS A 80 -9.70 -15.51 -6.52
N GLN A 81 -9.04 -16.05 -5.49
CA GLN A 81 -8.63 -15.29 -4.31
C GLN A 81 -7.66 -14.16 -4.66
N MET A 82 -6.70 -14.40 -5.56
CA MET A 82 -5.76 -13.37 -6.04
C MET A 82 -6.48 -12.28 -6.83
N ALA A 83 -7.44 -12.64 -7.69
CA ALA A 83 -8.25 -11.68 -8.44
C ALA A 83 -9.07 -10.78 -7.49
N LEU A 84 -9.66 -11.36 -6.44
CA LEU A 84 -10.36 -10.61 -5.38
C LEU A 84 -9.41 -9.78 -4.53
N ALA A 85 -8.15 -10.20 -4.37
CA ALA A 85 -7.12 -9.47 -3.63
C ALA A 85 -6.55 -8.26 -4.39
N VAL A 86 -6.90 -8.05 -5.67
CA VAL A 86 -6.60 -6.79 -6.39
C VAL A 86 -7.55 -5.71 -5.92
N THR A 87 -7.31 -5.24 -4.71
CA THR A 87 -8.08 -4.16 -4.08
C THR A 87 -7.59 -2.80 -4.57
N PRO A 88 -8.45 -1.76 -4.60
CA PRO A 88 -8.06 -0.42 -5.07
C PRO A 88 -6.90 0.19 -4.25
N ASP A 89 -6.78 -0.15 -2.96
CA ASP A 89 -5.64 0.26 -2.13
C ASP A 89 -4.32 -0.38 -2.58
N ARG A 90 -4.34 -1.59 -3.17
CA ARG A 90 -3.13 -2.22 -3.73
C ARG A 90 -2.62 -1.47 -4.95
N GLN A 91 -3.52 -0.95 -5.79
CA GLN A 91 -3.13 -0.11 -6.94
C GLN A 91 -2.49 1.20 -6.48
N VAL A 92 -3.04 1.85 -5.44
CA VAL A 92 -2.46 3.05 -4.83
C VAL A 92 -1.07 2.77 -4.24
N ILE A 93 -0.90 1.63 -3.56
CA ILE A 93 0.39 1.21 -3.00
C ILE A 93 1.43 1.00 -4.11
N ALA A 94 1.07 0.26 -5.16
CA ALA A 94 1.97 0.03 -6.28
C ALA A 94 2.35 1.34 -7.00
N ALA A 95 1.40 2.25 -7.17
CA ALA A 95 1.66 3.55 -7.81
C ALA A 95 2.61 4.43 -7.00
N VAL A 96 2.50 4.47 -5.66
CA VAL A 96 3.42 5.28 -4.84
C VAL A 96 4.81 4.66 -4.73
N GLU A 97 4.92 3.33 -4.73
CA GLU A 97 6.20 2.62 -4.78
C GLU A 97 6.90 2.87 -6.11
N ALA A 98 6.20 2.72 -7.24
CA ALA A 98 6.73 3.05 -8.56
C ALA A 98 7.13 4.53 -8.67
N LEU A 99 6.36 5.45 -8.07
CA LEU A 99 6.71 6.87 -8.04
C LEU A 99 8.01 7.11 -7.26
N ASP A 100 8.19 6.45 -6.11
CA ASP A 100 9.41 6.57 -5.31
C ASP A 100 10.63 5.97 -6.07
N ASP A 101 10.47 4.84 -6.76
CA ASP A 101 11.52 4.23 -7.59
C ASP A 101 11.93 5.10 -8.79
N ILE A 102 10.95 5.70 -9.49
CA ILE A 102 11.21 6.64 -10.59
C ILE A 102 11.95 7.87 -10.07
N ASN A 103 11.61 8.37 -8.88
CA ASN A 103 12.28 9.53 -8.29
C ASN A 103 13.74 9.24 -7.98
N GLU A 104 14.05 8.08 -7.42
CA GLU A 104 15.42 7.67 -7.17
C GLU A 104 16.20 7.49 -8.48
N THR A 105 15.60 6.78 -9.43
CA THR A 105 16.20 6.50 -10.74
C THR A 105 16.47 7.79 -11.52
N THR A 106 15.49 8.69 -11.62
CA THR A 106 15.64 9.98 -12.33
C THR A 106 16.71 10.86 -11.70
N ASN A 107 16.84 10.87 -10.37
CA ASN A 107 17.93 11.59 -9.70
C ASN A 107 19.29 11.04 -10.12
N ILE A 108 19.48 9.71 -10.05
CA ILE A 108 20.75 9.05 -10.44
C ILE A 108 21.07 9.34 -11.91
N LEU A 109 20.10 9.11 -12.81
CA LEU A 109 20.29 9.32 -14.24
C LEU A 109 20.55 10.80 -14.58
N SER A 110 19.93 11.74 -13.86
CA SER A 110 20.16 13.17 -14.08
C SER A 110 21.59 13.61 -13.73
N GLU A 111 22.16 13.05 -12.66
CA GLU A 111 23.55 13.33 -12.29
C GLU A 111 24.51 12.69 -13.31
N ARG A 112 24.21 11.47 -13.79
CA ARG A 112 25.01 10.83 -14.86
C ARG A 112 24.94 11.57 -16.19
N LEU A 113 23.76 12.09 -16.57
CA LEU A 113 23.60 12.91 -17.77
C LEU A 113 24.47 14.16 -17.68
N LYS A 114 24.47 14.79 -16.50
CA LYS A 114 25.26 15.99 -16.24
C LYS A 114 26.76 15.73 -16.31
N GLU A 115 27.25 14.67 -15.66
CA GLU A 115 28.66 14.29 -15.72
C GLU A 115 29.10 14.04 -17.16
N TRP A 116 28.32 13.27 -17.93
CA TRP A 116 28.63 12.98 -19.32
C TRP A 116 28.63 14.25 -20.19
N TYR A 117 27.63 15.12 -20.00
CA TYR A 117 27.58 16.39 -20.69
C TYR A 117 28.81 17.26 -20.40
N MET A 118 29.21 17.36 -19.13
CA MET A 118 30.34 18.19 -18.72
C MET A 118 31.68 17.74 -19.30
N LEU A 119 31.88 16.42 -19.49
CA LEU A 119 33.09 15.89 -20.12
C LEU A 119 33.22 16.30 -21.59
N ASN A 120 32.11 16.49 -22.29
CA ASN A 120 32.10 16.78 -23.72
C ASN A 120 31.93 18.29 -24.04
N HIS A 121 31.27 19.04 -23.15
CA HIS A 121 30.82 20.41 -23.42
C HIS A 121 31.26 21.45 -22.37
N GLY A 122 31.95 21.03 -21.30
CA GLY A 122 32.41 21.92 -20.24
C GLY A 122 31.35 22.20 -19.17
N GLU A 123 31.60 23.22 -18.35
CA GLU A 123 30.76 23.50 -17.19
C GLU A 123 29.34 23.96 -17.56
N THR A 124 28.35 23.42 -16.84
CA THR A 124 26.95 23.85 -16.96
C THR A 124 26.30 24.01 -15.59
N ARG A 125 25.37 24.97 -15.52
CA ARG A 125 24.50 25.17 -14.35
C ARG A 125 23.20 24.36 -14.44
N LEU A 126 22.84 23.88 -15.64
CA LEU A 126 21.60 23.15 -15.90
C LEU A 126 21.63 21.76 -15.24
N ARG A 127 20.46 21.26 -14.81
CA ARG A 127 20.31 19.94 -14.18
C ARG A 127 18.99 19.28 -14.57
N GLY A 128 18.92 17.96 -14.43
CA GLY A 128 17.67 17.22 -14.61
C GLY A 128 17.01 17.47 -15.98
N VAL A 129 15.72 17.78 -15.94
CA VAL A 129 14.89 18.07 -17.13
C VAL A 129 15.44 19.24 -17.94
N GLU A 130 15.93 20.29 -17.28
CA GLU A 130 16.42 21.50 -17.98
C GLU A 130 17.65 21.18 -18.84
N LEU A 131 18.58 20.40 -18.29
CA LEU A 131 19.75 19.94 -19.03
C LEU A 131 19.34 19.01 -20.18
N ALA A 132 18.44 18.07 -19.92
CA ALA A 132 17.97 17.15 -20.95
C ALA A 132 17.33 17.89 -22.14
N ASN A 133 16.46 18.87 -21.86
CA ASN A 133 15.85 19.71 -22.90
C ASN A 133 16.90 20.54 -23.65
N HIS A 134 17.90 21.09 -22.95
CA HIS A 134 18.99 21.82 -23.60
C HIS A 134 19.76 20.93 -24.59
N ILE A 135 20.08 19.69 -24.20
CA ILE A 135 20.79 18.74 -25.06
C ILE A 135 19.96 18.42 -26.31
N LEU A 136 18.65 18.20 -26.17
CA LEU A 136 17.78 17.91 -27.30
C LEU A 136 17.58 19.09 -28.26
N ASN A 137 17.64 20.32 -27.76
CA ASN A 137 17.45 21.54 -28.55
C ASN A 137 18.74 22.08 -29.16
N THR A 138 19.90 21.52 -28.83
CA THR A 138 21.17 21.98 -29.38
C THR A 138 21.51 21.16 -30.63
N GLU A 139 21.67 21.84 -31.77
CA GLU A 139 22.17 21.19 -32.98
C GLU A 139 23.67 20.91 -32.85
N TYR A 140 24.06 19.64 -33.00
CA TYR A 140 25.46 19.20 -32.92
C TYR A 140 25.95 18.74 -34.29
N ALA A 141 27.18 19.14 -34.66
CA ALA A 141 27.77 18.84 -35.96
C ALA A 141 28.52 17.50 -36.06
N CYS A 142 28.60 16.68 -34.99
CA CYS A 142 29.47 15.49 -34.94
C CYS A 142 28.75 14.23 -34.43
N GLY A 143 28.99 13.09 -35.08
CA GLY A 143 28.29 11.80 -34.90
C GLY A 143 28.54 11.04 -33.58
N GLY A 144 28.95 11.71 -32.50
CA GLY A 144 29.07 11.13 -31.16
C GLY A 144 27.91 11.48 -30.21
N GLN A 145 27.02 12.39 -30.62
CA GLN A 145 25.97 12.95 -29.75
C GLN A 145 24.62 12.21 -29.78
N GLU A 146 24.40 11.27 -30.70
CA GLU A 146 23.12 10.54 -30.75
C GLU A 146 22.83 9.81 -29.43
N SER A 147 23.86 9.24 -28.80
CA SER A 147 23.74 8.51 -27.53
C SER A 147 23.39 9.41 -26.35
N ILE A 148 23.97 10.62 -26.25
CA ILE A 148 23.65 11.54 -25.15
C ILE A 148 22.26 12.17 -25.34
N SER A 149 21.85 12.43 -26.58
CA SER A 149 20.51 12.89 -26.91
C SER A 149 19.46 11.81 -26.64
N SER A 150 19.73 10.55 -26.99
CA SER A 150 18.87 9.40 -26.65
C SER A 150 18.73 9.24 -25.13
N PHE A 151 19.83 9.39 -24.39
CA PHE A 151 19.82 9.36 -22.92
C PHE A 151 19.00 10.51 -22.32
N ALA A 152 19.15 11.73 -22.85
CA ALA A 152 18.34 12.90 -22.45
C ALA A 152 16.85 12.71 -22.74
N SER A 153 16.49 12.18 -23.91
CA SER A 153 15.11 11.85 -24.29
C SER A 153 14.50 10.81 -23.35
N SER A 154 15.24 9.73 -23.06
CA SER A 154 14.81 8.70 -22.12
C SER A 154 14.58 9.28 -20.72
N LEU A 155 15.46 10.19 -20.26
CA LEU A 155 15.29 10.87 -18.98
C LEU A 155 14.02 11.72 -18.95
N ILE A 156 13.73 12.48 -20.01
CA ILE A 156 12.48 13.27 -20.12
C ILE A 156 11.26 12.36 -20.08
N GLY A 157 11.28 11.24 -20.81
CA GLY A 157 10.20 10.25 -20.76
C GLY A 157 9.94 9.71 -19.35
N LEU A 158 10.98 9.55 -18.52
CA LEU A 158 10.81 9.17 -17.11
C LEU A 158 10.14 10.27 -16.28
N TYR A 159 10.47 11.55 -16.52
CA TYR A 159 9.81 12.68 -15.84
C TYR A 159 8.33 12.83 -16.25
N GLU A 160 8.00 12.57 -17.52
CA GLU A 160 6.62 12.54 -18.01
C GLU A 160 5.84 11.37 -17.39
N THR A 161 6.45 10.18 -17.36
CA THR A 161 5.87 8.98 -16.73
C THR A 161 5.61 9.22 -15.24
N ARG A 162 6.56 9.83 -14.52
CA ARG A 162 6.39 10.26 -13.13
C ARG A 162 5.14 11.11 -12.95
N SER A 163 4.96 12.10 -13.83
CA SER A 163 3.83 13.04 -13.77
C SER A 163 2.50 12.34 -14.03
N SER A 164 2.48 11.38 -14.96
CA SER A 164 1.30 10.55 -15.26
C SER A 164 0.91 9.66 -14.08
N ILE A 165 1.89 8.98 -13.46
CA ILE A 165 1.66 8.15 -12.26
C ILE A 165 1.17 9.01 -11.10
N GLU A 166 1.76 10.18 -10.88
CA GLU A 166 1.34 11.09 -9.80
C GLU A 166 -0.12 11.54 -9.98
N LYS A 167 -0.55 11.84 -11.21
CA LYS A 167 -1.94 12.19 -11.52
C LYS A 167 -2.89 11.02 -11.22
N SER A 168 -2.56 9.83 -11.72
CA SER A 168 -3.34 8.62 -11.44
C SER A 168 -3.42 8.32 -9.93
N LEU A 169 -2.31 8.47 -9.22
CA LEU A 169 -2.25 8.30 -7.76
C LEU A 169 -3.19 9.27 -7.05
N LYS A 170 -3.23 10.54 -7.47
CA LYS A 170 -4.13 11.54 -6.89
C LYS A 170 -5.59 11.14 -7.05
N ASP A 171 -6.01 10.82 -8.27
CA ASP A 171 -7.40 10.48 -8.58
C ASP A 171 -7.84 9.20 -7.81
N ASN A 172 -6.99 8.17 -7.80
CA ASN A 172 -7.28 6.92 -7.09
C ASN A 172 -7.32 7.10 -5.56
N MET A 173 -6.44 7.94 -5.02
CA MET A 173 -6.38 8.17 -3.57
C MET A 173 -7.56 9.02 -3.08
N GLU A 174 -8.03 9.98 -3.87
CA GLU A 174 -9.25 10.74 -3.61
C GLU A 174 -10.51 9.85 -3.65
N ALA A 175 -10.55 8.88 -4.56
CA ALA A 175 -11.63 7.90 -4.64
C ALA A 175 -11.62 6.89 -3.49
N LEU A 176 -10.43 6.39 -3.12
CA LEU A 176 -10.26 5.36 -2.09
C LEU A 176 -10.41 5.89 -0.66
N ALA A 177 -9.71 6.99 -0.35
CA ALA A 177 -9.58 7.48 1.01
C ALA A 177 -9.63 9.02 1.02
N PRO A 178 -10.82 9.60 0.78
CA PRO A 178 -11.00 11.04 0.68
C PRO A 178 -10.64 11.78 1.97
N ASN A 179 -10.94 11.22 3.15
CA ASN A 179 -10.63 11.89 4.42
C ASN A 179 -9.14 11.86 4.73
N LEU A 180 -8.45 10.74 4.50
CA LEU A 180 -7.00 10.65 4.61
C LEU A 180 -6.32 11.63 3.66
N THR A 181 -6.80 11.72 2.41
CA THR A 181 -6.29 12.67 1.42
C THR A 181 -6.48 14.11 1.86
N ASN A 182 -7.65 14.44 2.43
CA ASN A 182 -7.93 15.79 2.93
C ASN A 182 -7.01 16.19 4.10
N ILE A 183 -6.61 15.22 4.94
CA ILE A 183 -5.76 15.51 6.11
C ILE A 183 -4.27 15.49 5.76
N ALA A 184 -3.81 14.49 5.02
CA ALA A 184 -2.39 14.22 4.82
C ALA A 184 -1.89 14.58 3.40
N GLY A 185 -2.80 14.76 2.45
CA GLY A 185 -2.51 14.78 1.02
C GLY A 185 -2.34 13.37 0.43
N TYR A 186 -2.52 13.25 -0.89
CA TYR A 186 -2.51 11.96 -1.58
C TYR A 186 -1.16 11.24 -1.48
N ILE A 187 -0.04 11.97 -1.59
CA ILE A 187 1.32 11.37 -1.53
C ILE A 187 1.62 10.78 -0.15
N LEU A 188 1.36 11.54 0.93
CA LEU A 188 1.63 11.07 2.28
C LEU A 188 0.64 9.96 2.68
N GLY A 189 -0.63 10.10 2.30
CA GLY A 189 -1.65 9.08 2.50
C GLY A 189 -1.28 7.76 1.83
N ALA A 190 -0.89 7.79 0.55
CA ALA A 190 -0.45 6.59 -0.16
C ALA A 190 0.79 5.94 0.47
N ARG A 191 1.77 6.74 0.94
CA ARG A 191 2.94 6.20 1.66
C ARG A 191 2.57 5.56 3.00
N LEU A 192 1.58 6.10 3.71
CA LEU A 192 1.05 5.47 4.92
C LEU A 192 0.41 4.11 4.61
N LEU A 193 -0.34 4.01 3.50
CA LEU A 193 -0.91 2.76 3.02
C LEU A 193 0.17 1.76 2.62
N SER A 194 1.21 2.18 1.88
CA SER A 194 2.32 1.30 1.49
C SER A 194 3.03 0.70 2.72
N ILE A 195 3.32 1.52 3.73
CA ILE A 195 3.97 1.02 4.96
C ILE A 195 3.03 0.11 5.78
N ALA A 196 1.72 0.37 5.79
CA ALA A 196 0.75 -0.45 6.52
C ALA A 196 0.36 -1.75 5.79
N GLY A 197 0.43 -1.74 4.45
CA GLY A 197 0.11 -2.86 3.56
C GLY A 197 -1.34 -2.87 3.04
N SER A 198 -2.29 -2.25 3.73
CA SER A 198 -3.68 -2.06 3.26
C SER A 198 -4.39 -0.94 4.03
N LEU A 199 -5.52 -0.47 3.50
CA LEU A 199 -6.36 0.52 4.18
C LEU A 199 -6.92 -0.03 5.50
N GLU A 200 -7.38 -1.28 5.51
CA GLU A 200 -7.90 -1.97 6.71
C GLU A 200 -6.83 -2.10 7.79
N LYS A 201 -5.61 -2.51 7.42
CA LYS A 201 -4.49 -2.61 8.36
C LYS A 201 -4.18 -1.24 8.95
N LEU A 202 -4.14 -0.19 8.15
CA LEU A 202 -3.91 1.17 8.64
C LEU A 202 -5.04 1.64 9.59
N ALA A 203 -6.31 1.28 9.31
CA ALA A 203 -7.46 1.61 10.16
C ALA A 203 -7.38 0.94 11.55
N SER A 204 -6.89 -0.30 11.59
CA SER A 204 -6.70 -1.07 12.83
C SER A 204 -5.57 -0.54 13.71
N MET A 205 -4.61 0.20 13.15
CA MET A 205 -3.47 0.70 13.91
C MET A 205 -3.88 1.76 14.95
N PRO A 206 -3.27 1.74 16.15
CA PRO A 206 -3.46 2.81 17.12
C PRO A 206 -2.72 4.08 16.66
N SER A 207 -3.17 5.24 17.15
CA SER A 207 -2.57 6.53 16.82
C SER A 207 -1.07 6.63 17.16
N SER A 208 -0.63 5.95 18.22
CA SER A 208 0.78 5.86 18.60
C SER A 208 1.63 5.16 17.53
N THR A 209 1.12 4.10 16.90
CA THR A 209 1.79 3.39 15.80
C THR A 209 1.82 4.25 14.55
N VAL A 210 0.69 4.87 14.18
CA VAL A 210 0.62 5.79 13.03
C VAL A 210 1.61 6.95 13.19
N GLN A 211 1.82 7.44 14.42
CA GLN A 211 2.76 8.51 14.71
C GLN A 211 4.21 8.16 14.32
N VAL A 212 4.64 6.92 14.58
CA VAL A 212 6.02 6.47 14.36
C VAL A 212 6.19 5.59 13.12
N LEU A 213 5.13 5.43 12.32
CA LEU A 213 5.12 4.60 11.12
C LEU A 213 6.25 5.00 10.16
N GLY A 214 7.06 4.03 9.71
CA GLY A 214 8.23 4.31 8.87
C GLY A 214 9.51 4.74 9.63
N ALA A 215 9.47 4.84 10.96
CA ALA A 215 10.66 5.04 11.81
C ALA A 215 11.13 3.75 12.50
N ASN A 216 10.91 2.59 11.88
CA ASN A 216 11.16 1.26 12.44
C ASN A 216 12.58 1.14 13.04
N ASN A 217 13.61 1.56 12.30
CA ASN A 217 15.00 1.50 12.77
C ASN A 217 15.25 2.29 14.07
N ALA A 218 14.67 3.49 14.18
CA ALA A 218 14.80 4.32 15.38
C ALA A 218 13.96 3.77 16.55
N LEU A 219 12.75 3.27 16.25
CA LEU A 219 11.86 2.66 17.23
C LEU A 219 12.49 1.38 17.82
N PHE A 220 13.04 0.49 16.99
CA PHE A 220 13.69 -0.72 17.47
C PHE A 220 14.95 -0.43 18.30
N LYS A 221 15.72 0.61 17.97
CA LYS A 221 16.83 1.07 18.81
C LYS A 221 16.35 1.55 20.18
N HIS A 222 15.21 2.25 20.22
CA HIS A 222 14.61 2.69 21.47
C HIS A 222 14.08 1.53 22.32
N LEU A 223 13.37 0.58 21.71
CA LEU A 223 12.88 -0.62 22.40
C LEU A 223 14.02 -1.47 22.98
N LYS A 224 15.20 -1.45 22.34
CA LYS A 224 16.43 -2.08 22.85
C LYS A 224 17.18 -1.22 23.89
N GLY A 225 16.61 -0.10 24.34
CA GLY A 225 17.21 0.79 25.34
C GLY A 225 18.41 1.61 24.84
N LYS A 226 18.72 1.59 23.54
CA LYS A 226 19.93 2.21 22.97
C LYS A 226 19.74 3.64 22.47
N ALA A 227 18.50 4.15 22.44
CA ALA A 227 18.17 5.46 21.92
C ALA A 227 16.87 6.00 22.52
N PRO A 228 16.61 7.32 22.48
CA PRO A 228 15.28 7.87 22.78
C PRO A 228 14.25 7.50 21.70
N SER A 229 12.96 7.46 22.08
CA SER A 229 11.87 7.16 21.15
C SER A 229 11.82 8.17 19.99
N PRO A 230 11.60 7.72 18.75
CA PRO A 230 11.31 8.64 17.65
C PRO A 230 10.03 9.44 17.96
N LYS A 231 10.03 10.72 17.58
CA LYS A 231 8.88 11.62 17.78
C LYS A 231 7.84 11.52 16.66
N HIS A 232 8.28 11.09 15.48
CA HIS A 232 7.49 11.00 14.26
C HIS A 232 8.19 10.07 13.28
N GLY A 233 7.42 9.39 12.43
CA GLY A 233 7.91 8.64 11.29
C GLY A 233 7.69 9.38 9.97
N VAL A 234 7.10 8.70 8.98
CA VAL A 234 6.83 9.24 7.64
C VAL A 234 5.94 10.50 7.68
N ILE A 235 5.08 10.60 8.69
CA ILE A 235 4.23 11.79 8.93
C ILE A 235 5.04 13.07 9.15
N PHE A 236 6.35 13.00 9.40
CA PHE A 236 7.23 14.18 9.44
C PHE A 236 7.14 15.03 8.17
N ARG A 237 6.85 14.42 7.02
CA ARG A 237 6.70 15.11 5.73
C ARG A 237 5.49 16.06 5.70
N HIS A 238 4.54 15.93 6.62
CA HIS A 238 3.38 16.80 6.71
C HIS A 238 3.79 18.27 6.96
N PRO A 239 3.22 19.26 6.24
CA PRO A 239 3.58 20.69 6.38
C PRO A 239 3.51 21.22 7.81
N PHE A 240 2.50 20.83 8.59
CA PHE A 240 2.40 21.26 10.00
C PHE A 240 3.54 20.75 10.89
N ILE A 241 4.19 19.64 10.55
CA ILE A 241 5.24 19.01 11.37
C ILE A 241 6.63 19.46 10.90
N ASN A 242 6.93 19.40 9.60
CA ASN A 242 8.26 19.75 9.10
C ASN A 242 8.63 21.23 9.39
N SER A 243 7.66 22.14 9.22
CA SER A 243 7.80 23.58 9.45
C SER A 243 7.83 23.96 10.92
N ALA A 244 7.40 23.06 11.83
CA ALA A 244 7.33 23.37 13.23
C ALA A 244 8.70 23.38 13.93
N PRO A 245 8.89 24.23 14.96
CA PRO A 245 10.09 24.21 15.81
C PRO A 245 10.31 22.84 16.45
N LYS A 246 11.57 22.41 16.60
CA LYS A 246 11.96 21.08 17.13
C LYS A 246 11.26 20.69 18.44
N LYS A 247 10.97 21.68 19.32
CA LYS A 247 10.27 21.48 20.60
C LYS A 247 8.78 21.11 20.43
N LEU A 248 8.13 21.57 19.36
CA LEU A 248 6.70 21.36 19.11
C LEU A 248 6.39 20.17 18.20
N ARG A 249 7.36 19.71 17.40
CA ARG A 249 7.19 18.63 16.43
C ARG A 249 6.50 17.40 17.01
N GLY A 250 6.88 16.95 18.21
CA GLY A 250 6.25 15.79 18.84
C GLY A 250 4.79 16.01 19.25
N LYS A 251 4.45 17.21 19.74
CA LYS A 251 3.06 17.55 20.12
C LYS A 251 2.16 17.61 18.88
N ILE A 252 2.67 18.22 17.80
CA ILE A 252 1.95 18.33 16.52
C ILE A 252 1.85 16.96 15.83
N ALA A 253 2.92 16.16 15.83
CA ALA A 253 2.91 14.80 15.27
C ALA A 253 1.84 13.92 15.91
N ARG A 254 1.68 14.00 17.24
CA ARG A 254 0.60 13.30 17.94
C ARG A 254 -0.79 13.76 17.47
N ALA A 255 -1.00 15.08 17.36
CA ALA A 255 -2.28 15.62 16.92
C ALA A 255 -2.63 15.19 15.48
N VAL A 256 -1.66 15.24 14.57
CA VAL A 256 -1.79 14.79 13.18
C VAL A 256 -2.08 13.28 13.13
N ALA A 257 -1.28 12.47 13.82
CA ALA A 257 -1.49 11.02 13.85
C ALA A 257 -2.86 10.62 14.38
N SER A 258 -3.36 11.28 15.43
CA SER A 258 -4.70 11.02 15.96
C SER A 258 -5.79 11.37 14.97
N LYS A 259 -5.63 12.45 14.20
CA LYS A 259 -6.59 12.84 13.18
C LYS A 259 -6.55 11.91 11.96
N ILE A 260 -5.37 11.52 11.53
CA ILE A 260 -5.17 10.48 10.50
C ILE A 260 -5.86 9.18 10.90
N SER A 261 -5.64 8.67 12.12
CA SER A 261 -6.29 7.41 12.56
C SER A 261 -7.82 7.48 12.53
N ILE A 262 -8.41 8.63 12.86
CA ILE A 262 -9.87 8.81 12.80
C ILE A 262 -10.35 8.85 11.34
N ALA A 263 -9.65 9.61 10.48
CA ALA A 263 -10.00 9.72 9.07
C ALA A 263 -9.90 8.38 8.34
N VAL A 264 -8.83 7.62 8.55
CA VAL A 264 -8.63 6.31 7.93
C VAL A 264 -9.73 5.33 8.33
N ARG A 265 -10.13 5.32 9.61
CA ARG A 265 -11.25 4.47 10.05
C ARG A 265 -12.56 4.89 9.39
N TYR A 266 -12.78 6.19 9.24
CA TYR A 266 -13.98 6.69 8.57
C TYR A 266 -13.98 6.33 7.07
N ASP A 267 -12.83 6.45 6.39
CA ASP A 267 -12.66 6.02 5.01
C ASP A 267 -12.93 4.52 4.86
N CYS A 268 -12.40 3.70 5.77
CA CYS A 268 -12.55 2.23 5.73
C CYS A 268 -13.99 1.75 5.95
N TYR A 269 -14.76 2.40 6.83
CA TYR A 269 -16.10 1.91 7.22
C TYR A 269 -17.27 2.69 6.63
N SER A 270 -17.08 3.95 6.21
CA SER A 270 -18.17 4.82 5.74
C SER A 270 -17.92 5.41 4.36
N GLY A 271 -16.66 5.64 3.96
CA GLY A 271 -16.27 6.16 2.64
C GLY A 271 -16.73 7.59 2.30
N GLN A 272 -17.54 8.24 3.15
CA GLN A 272 -18.03 9.60 2.91
C GLN A 272 -17.00 10.66 3.31
N LEU A 273 -16.91 11.75 2.55
CA LEU A 273 -16.02 12.87 2.89
C LEU A 273 -16.59 13.71 4.04
N ARG A 274 -15.84 13.86 5.12
CA ARG A 274 -16.12 14.75 6.24
C ARG A 274 -15.09 15.88 6.32
N LYS A 275 -15.42 17.01 5.68
CA LYS A 275 -14.55 18.21 5.60
C LYS A 275 -14.20 18.81 6.97
N GLU A 276 -14.98 18.52 8.02
CA GLU A 276 -14.76 19.02 9.38
C GLU A 276 -13.41 18.59 9.97
N PHE A 277 -12.87 17.43 9.57
CA PHE A 277 -11.65 16.89 10.19
C PHE A 277 -10.42 17.78 9.99
N GLU A 278 -10.34 18.47 8.85
CA GLU A 278 -9.24 19.39 8.54
C GLU A 278 -9.29 20.62 9.46
N GLY A 279 -10.46 21.26 9.58
CA GLY A 279 -10.64 22.40 10.48
C GLY A 279 -10.37 22.05 11.95
N GLU A 280 -10.74 20.85 12.40
CA GLU A 280 -10.42 20.37 13.74
C GLU A 280 -8.92 20.14 13.96
N LEU A 281 -8.20 19.65 12.94
CA LEU A 281 -6.75 19.50 12.99
C LEU A 281 -6.07 20.87 13.07
N GLU A 282 -6.46 21.81 12.21
CA GLU A 282 -5.93 23.17 12.20
C GLU A 282 -6.16 23.88 13.53
N ALA A 283 -7.36 23.79 14.09
CA ALA A 283 -7.68 24.34 15.40
C ALA A 283 -6.78 23.76 16.51
N LYS A 284 -6.53 22.44 16.49
CA LYS A 284 -5.60 21.80 17.45
C LYS A 284 -4.16 22.27 17.26
N VAL A 285 -3.67 22.34 16.02
CA VAL A 285 -2.28 22.75 15.73
C VAL A 285 -2.05 24.22 16.10
N THR A 286 -2.98 25.10 15.75
CA THR A 286 -2.91 26.52 16.12
C THR A 286 -2.98 26.71 17.62
N GLY A 287 -3.82 25.95 18.33
CA GLY A 287 -3.87 25.92 19.79
C GLY A 287 -2.53 25.51 20.43
N ILE A 288 -1.84 24.50 19.87
CA ILE A 288 -0.51 24.09 20.33
C ILE A 288 0.52 25.21 20.09
N ARG A 289 0.47 25.89 18.95
CA ARG A 289 1.39 27.01 18.64
C ARG A 289 1.18 28.18 19.62
N LYS A 290 -0.07 28.62 19.81
CA LYS A 290 -0.42 29.75 20.70
C LYS A 290 -0.01 29.50 22.16
N LYS A 291 -0.20 28.28 22.68
CA LYS A 291 0.14 27.94 24.08
C LYS A 291 1.65 27.96 24.37
N ASN A 292 2.50 27.68 23.39
CA ASN A 292 3.95 27.58 23.60
C ASN A 292 4.72 28.81 23.10
N PHE A 293 4.10 29.65 22.26
CA PHE A 293 4.61 30.94 21.83
C PHE A 293 3.48 31.98 21.91
N PRO A 294 3.14 32.47 23.12
CA PRO A 294 2.25 33.62 23.22
C PRO A 294 2.91 34.79 22.45
N LYS A 295 2.11 35.56 21.68
CA LYS A 295 2.62 36.75 20.98
C LYS A 295 3.40 37.61 22.00
N PRO A 296 4.57 38.17 21.64
CA PRO A 296 5.22 39.12 22.54
C PRO A 296 4.21 40.22 22.86
N GLY A 297 3.94 40.40 24.16
CA GLY A 297 3.03 41.43 24.63
C GLY A 297 3.46 42.77 24.02
N LYS A 298 2.49 43.56 23.55
CA LYS A 298 2.76 44.92 23.07
C LYS A 298 3.68 45.60 24.08
N SER A 299 4.89 45.94 23.66
CA SER A 299 5.79 46.79 24.43
C SER A 299 5.00 48.01 24.86
N ARG A 300 4.76 48.15 26.16
CA ARG A 300 4.25 49.39 26.73
C ARG A 300 5.37 50.41 26.52
N TYR A 301 5.22 51.25 25.50
CA TYR A 301 5.88 52.54 25.44
C TYR A 301 5.31 53.44 26.54
#